data_AF-A0A920MNA3-F1
#
_entry.id   AF-A0A920MNA3-F1
#
_cell.length_a   1.000
_cell.length_b   1.000
_cell.length_c   1.000
_cell.angle_alpha   90.00
_cell.angle_beta   90.00
_cell.angle_gamma   90.00
#
_symmetry.space_group_name_H-M   'P 1'
#
loop_
_entity.id
_entity.type
_entity.pdbx_description
1 polymer ?
#
loop_
_entity_poly.entity_id
_entity_poly.type
_entity_poly.pdbx_seq_one_letter_code
_entity_poly.pdbx_strand_id
1 'polypeptide(L)'
;MSCSSVGRFIIATQASTVSTLSTMYDSSLTPTLSTSNTKDSCPITERYLCVKENILNGDTKNKGDKGEILAKLELFHLDSLNEMHKLVEILGTDASEGISFLDMDTDDEIVDITKLTKKASSYCKADCKIKMRKTGKIYCVSIKTNEKPALLNHTPRSGKVFQEGGTLHDYIEDLDKIAEEYIDKRNAGKSQDMNIDEFECLKDKLLKERFMDVLAYFVFDGTGSGDSKCKANAMITRYKNGKITFTKCDNINEKRSYIVSIYNRLNISFRNKGMPKCISDDCKAWIFNDNNKPKGSLHVRVK
;
A
#
# COMPACT_ATOMS: atom_id res chain seq x y z
N MET A 1 31.28 -14.33 56.29
CA MET A 1 31.86 -15.67 56.07
C MET A 1 31.88 -15.94 54.57
N SER A 2 33.10 -16.07 54.03
CA SER A 2 33.57 -16.72 52.77
C SER A 2 32.69 -16.67 51.50
N CYS A 3 33.08 -16.06 50.37
CA CYS A 3 34.20 -16.32 49.43
C CYS A 3 33.98 -17.48 48.42
N SER A 4 33.88 -17.14 47.13
CA SER A 4 34.61 -17.75 45.97
C SER A 4 34.14 -17.13 44.62
N SER A 5 34.73 -16.02 44.16
CA SER A 5 35.73 -15.89 43.07
C SER A 5 36.22 -17.15 42.34
N VAL A 6 36.17 -17.15 40.98
CA VAL A 6 37.20 -17.47 39.93
C VAL A 6 36.55 -17.10 38.56
N GLY A 7 37.10 -16.39 37.56
CA GLY A 7 38.47 -15.96 37.23
C GLY A 7 39.04 -16.74 36.03
N ARG A 8 38.79 -16.35 34.76
CA ARG A 8 39.57 -16.80 33.58
C ARG A 8 39.65 -15.65 32.55
N PHE A 9 40.76 -14.91 32.51
CA PHE A 9 41.99 -15.08 31.73
C PHE A 9 41.89 -14.69 30.24
N ILE A 10 42.47 -13.53 29.96
CA ILE A 10 42.88 -13.00 28.65
C ILE A 10 44.27 -13.58 28.35
N ILE A 11 44.51 -14.04 27.11
CA ILE A 11 45.85 -14.08 26.53
C ILE A 11 45.79 -13.51 25.12
N ALA A 12 46.51 -12.40 24.93
CA ALA A 12 46.93 -11.87 23.65
C ALA A 12 48.31 -12.46 23.30
N THR A 13 48.56 -12.74 22.02
CA THR A 13 49.91 -12.95 21.49
C THR A 13 50.08 -12.19 20.18
N GLN A 14 51.12 -11.37 20.15
CA GLN A 14 51.57 -10.55 19.02
C GLN A 14 52.50 -11.32 18.07
N ALA A 15 52.55 -10.80 16.84
CA ALA A 15 53.70 -10.63 15.94
C ALA A 15 54.44 -11.85 15.34
N SER A 16 54.53 -11.87 14.00
CA SER A 16 55.80 -11.53 13.31
C SER A 16 55.63 -11.48 11.78
N THR A 17 56.20 -10.45 11.18
CA THR A 17 56.47 -10.18 9.76
C THR A 17 57.51 -11.12 9.15
N VAL A 18 57.37 -11.51 7.87
CA VAL A 18 58.51 -11.67 6.92
C VAL A 18 58.06 -11.32 5.50
N SER A 19 58.87 -10.48 4.86
CA SER A 19 58.88 -10.04 3.45
C SER A 19 59.91 -10.85 2.67
N THR A 20 59.64 -11.19 1.40
CA THR A 20 60.58 -11.27 0.24
C THR A 20 59.78 -11.73 -1.00
N LEU A 21 59.59 -10.89 -2.02
CA LEU A 21 60.43 -10.61 -3.21
C LEU A 21 60.37 -11.68 -4.34
N SER A 22 59.70 -11.26 -5.42
CA SER A 22 60.02 -11.39 -6.86
C SER A 22 60.53 -12.72 -7.43
N THR A 23 59.78 -13.23 -8.42
CA THR A 23 60.35 -13.62 -9.72
C THR A 23 59.32 -13.43 -10.84
N MET A 24 59.72 -12.66 -11.85
CA MET A 24 59.11 -12.60 -13.17
C MET A 24 59.23 -13.96 -13.87
N TYR A 25 58.17 -14.42 -14.52
CA TYR A 25 58.27 -15.26 -15.72
C TYR A 25 57.09 -14.94 -16.63
N ASP A 26 57.43 -14.40 -17.80
CA ASP A 26 56.57 -14.22 -18.95
C ASP A 26 56.69 -15.48 -19.82
N SER A 27 55.55 -16.11 -20.14
CA SER A 27 55.45 -17.02 -21.29
C SER A 27 54.00 -17.40 -21.59
N SER A 28 53.50 -16.83 -22.70
CA SER A 28 52.68 -17.47 -23.73
C SER A 28 51.25 -17.93 -23.42
N LEU A 29 50.30 -17.20 -24.03
CA LEU A 29 49.20 -17.70 -24.87
C LEU A 29 48.44 -18.94 -24.36
N THR A 30 47.35 -18.70 -23.64
CA THR A 30 46.14 -19.54 -23.72
C THR A 30 44.90 -18.64 -23.78
N PRO A 31 43.99 -18.82 -24.74
CA PRO A 31 42.73 -18.08 -24.77
C PRO A 31 41.81 -18.69 -23.72
N THR A 32 41.72 -18.06 -22.55
CA THR A 32 40.67 -18.37 -21.59
C THR A 32 39.33 -17.96 -22.18
N LEU A 33 38.56 -18.98 -22.59
CA LEU A 33 37.17 -18.91 -22.97
C LEU A 33 36.42 -17.90 -22.09
N SER A 34 35.80 -16.92 -22.75
CA SER A 34 34.70 -16.16 -22.20
C SER A 34 33.64 -17.13 -21.68
N THR A 35 33.48 -17.23 -20.37
CA THR A 35 32.30 -17.85 -19.77
C THR A 35 31.12 -16.92 -20.01
N SER A 36 30.51 -17.05 -21.18
CA SER A 36 29.17 -16.55 -21.45
C SER A 36 28.22 -17.26 -20.48
N ASN A 37 27.79 -16.56 -19.44
CA ASN A 37 26.63 -16.97 -18.63
C ASN A 37 25.37 -16.80 -19.48
N THR A 38 25.12 -17.75 -20.37
CA THR A 38 23.79 -17.96 -20.95
C THR A 38 22.92 -18.64 -19.91
N LYS A 39 22.00 -17.89 -19.28
CA LYS A 39 20.81 -18.45 -18.59
C LYS A 39 19.80 -17.36 -18.23
N ASP A 40 19.23 -16.74 -19.25
CA ASP A 40 17.79 -16.39 -19.30
C ASP A 40 17.47 -15.95 -20.74
N SER A 41 17.27 -16.91 -21.65
CA SER A 41 17.10 -16.67 -23.09
C SER A 41 15.64 -16.41 -23.50
N CYS A 42 14.73 -16.24 -22.53
CA CYS A 42 13.33 -15.96 -22.81
C CYS A 42 13.17 -14.44 -23.02
N PRO A 43 12.72 -13.97 -24.21
CA PRO A 43 12.39 -12.57 -24.44
C PRO A 43 11.51 -12.02 -23.33
N ILE A 44 11.79 -10.80 -22.87
CA ILE A 44 11.07 -10.19 -21.73
C ILE A 44 9.54 -10.16 -21.93
N THR A 45 9.09 -10.06 -23.18
CA THR A 45 7.69 -10.14 -23.57
C THR A 45 7.07 -11.51 -23.28
N GLU A 46 7.76 -12.61 -23.59
CA GLU A 46 7.27 -13.95 -23.30
C GLU A 46 7.17 -14.19 -21.79
N ARG A 47 8.18 -13.75 -21.02
CA ARG A 47 8.15 -13.82 -19.55
C ARG A 47 7.00 -13.01 -18.97
N TYR A 48 6.76 -11.79 -19.48
CA TYR A 48 5.61 -10.97 -19.10
C TYR A 48 4.28 -11.67 -19.40
N LEU A 49 4.11 -12.22 -20.61
CA LEU A 49 2.89 -12.92 -21.00
C LEU A 49 2.64 -14.15 -20.12
N CYS A 50 3.68 -14.94 -19.86
CA CYS A 50 3.59 -16.12 -18.99
C CYS A 50 3.16 -15.74 -17.56
N VAL A 51 3.82 -14.74 -16.94
CA VAL A 51 3.45 -14.29 -15.59
C VAL A 51 2.03 -13.70 -15.57
N LYS A 52 1.67 -12.91 -16.58
CA LYS A 52 0.33 -12.34 -16.71
C LYS A 52 -0.75 -13.42 -16.82
N GLU A 53 -0.54 -14.41 -17.66
CA GLU A 53 -1.46 -15.54 -17.84
C GLU A 53 -1.65 -16.32 -16.53
N ASN A 54 -0.54 -16.61 -15.81
CA ASN A 54 -0.60 -17.26 -14.51
C ASN A 54 -1.41 -16.47 -13.48
N ILE A 55 -1.32 -15.14 -13.47
CA ILE A 55 -2.11 -14.28 -12.58
C ILE A 55 -3.59 -14.27 -12.97
N LEU A 56 -3.90 -14.26 -14.26
CA LEU A 56 -5.28 -14.27 -14.75
C LEU A 56 -5.96 -15.61 -14.44
N ASN A 57 -5.28 -16.72 -14.70
CA ASN A 57 -5.81 -18.08 -14.61
C ASN A 57 -5.73 -18.68 -13.19
N GLY A 58 -4.86 -18.15 -12.31
CA GLY A 58 -4.72 -18.68 -10.95
C GLY A 58 -5.87 -18.30 -10.01
N ASP A 59 -6.37 -19.24 -9.21
CA ASP A 59 -7.52 -19.02 -8.32
C ASP A 59 -7.18 -18.44 -6.94
N THR A 60 -5.89 -18.30 -6.62
CA THR A 60 -5.43 -17.95 -5.26
C THR A 60 -5.63 -16.48 -4.90
N LYS A 61 -5.90 -15.60 -5.86
CA LYS A 61 -6.00 -14.15 -5.66
C LYS A 61 -7.38 -13.63 -6.08
N ASN A 62 -7.95 -12.74 -5.25
CA ASN A 62 -9.20 -12.06 -5.59
C ASN A 62 -8.99 -11.10 -6.78
N LYS A 63 -10.08 -10.62 -7.40
CA LYS A 63 -10.02 -9.75 -8.59
C LYS A 63 -9.25 -8.44 -8.35
N GLY A 64 -9.36 -7.87 -7.15
CA GLY A 64 -8.64 -6.65 -6.76
C GLY A 64 -7.14 -6.90 -6.73
N ASP A 65 -6.71 -7.92 -5.98
CA ASP A 65 -5.31 -8.34 -5.87
C ASP A 65 -4.70 -8.66 -7.25
N LYS A 66 -5.46 -9.34 -8.13
CA LYS A 66 -5.03 -9.59 -9.52
C LYS A 66 -4.83 -8.27 -10.28
N GLY A 67 -5.78 -7.35 -10.19
CA GLY A 67 -5.71 -6.06 -10.88
C GLY A 67 -4.53 -5.19 -10.43
N GLU A 68 -4.19 -5.21 -9.15
CA GLU A 68 -3.01 -4.52 -8.60
C GLU A 68 -1.72 -5.06 -9.20
N ILE A 69 -1.57 -6.39 -9.25
CA ILE A 69 -0.39 -7.04 -9.84
C ILE A 69 -0.31 -6.74 -11.33
N LEU A 70 -1.42 -6.83 -12.06
CA LEU A 70 -1.46 -6.53 -13.50
C LEU A 70 -1.02 -5.10 -13.80
N ALA A 71 -1.38 -4.11 -12.96
CA ALA A 71 -0.90 -2.74 -13.13
C ALA A 71 0.63 -2.64 -13.01
N LYS A 72 1.22 -3.32 -12.01
CA LYS A 72 2.69 -3.34 -11.81
C LYS A 72 3.40 -4.00 -12.99
N LEU A 73 2.91 -5.16 -13.43
CA LEU A 73 3.48 -5.91 -14.55
C LEU A 73 3.44 -5.11 -15.85
N GLU A 74 2.33 -4.41 -16.12
CA GLU A 74 2.16 -3.60 -17.31
C GLU A 74 3.16 -2.44 -17.36
N LEU A 75 3.33 -1.70 -16.27
CA LEU A 75 4.31 -0.61 -16.18
C LEU A 75 5.75 -1.11 -16.29
N PHE A 76 6.08 -2.23 -15.64
CA PHE A 76 7.40 -2.86 -15.73
C PHE A 76 7.70 -3.30 -17.17
N HIS A 77 6.71 -3.86 -17.86
CA HIS A 77 6.86 -4.30 -19.24
C HIS A 77 7.07 -3.13 -20.20
N LEU A 78 6.34 -2.02 -20.03
CA LEU A 78 6.55 -0.80 -20.80
C LEU A 78 7.97 -0.24 -20.64
N ASP A 79 8.48 -0.22 -19.40
CA ASP A 79 9.86 0.19 -19.14
C ASP A 79 10.87 -0.75 -19.83
N SER A 80 10.65 -2.06 -19.71
CA SER A 80 11.52 -3.08 -20.30
C SER A 80 11.56 -3.04 -21.84
N LEU A 81 10.49 -2.57 -22.48
CA LEU A 81 10.42 -2.38 -23.94
C LEU A 81 10.93 -0.99 -24.39
N ASN A 82 11.40 -0.17 -23.46
CA ASN A 82 11.80 1.21 -23.70
C ASN A 82 10.67 2.10 -24.26
N GLU A 83 9.42 1.81 -23.89
CA GLU A 83 8.21 2.51 -24.36
C GLU A 83 7.95 3.80 -23.55
N MET A 84 8.94 4.69 -23.52
CA MET A 84 8.97 5.87 -22.64
C MET A 84 7.80 6.82 -22.86
N HIS A 85 7.32 6.94 -24.10
CA HIS A 85 6.17 7.79 -24.41
C HIS A 85 4.90 7.33 -23.67
N LYS A 86 4.64 6.02 -23.59
CA LYS A 86 3.50 5.45 -22.85
C LYS A 86 3.66 5.64 -21.35
N LEU A 87 4.88 5.50 -20.83
CA LEU A 87 5.17 5.78 -19.43
C LEU A 87 4.92 7.26 -19.10
N VAL A 88 5.31 8.18 -19.98
CA VAL A 88 5.04 9.62 -19.81
C VAL A 88 3.55 9.93 -19.85
N GLU A 89 2.79 9.29 -20.75
CA GLU A 89 1.33 9.42 -20.79
C GLU A 89 0.66 8.98 -19.48
N ILE A 90 1.20 7.94 -18.84
CA ILE A 90 0.62 7.39 -17.60
C ILE A 90 1.11 8.16 -16.37
N LEU A 91 2.42 8.32 -16.21
CA LEU A 91 3.10 8.76 -14.98
C LEU A 91 3.57 10.22 -15.03
N GLY A 92 3.46 10.86 -16.19
CA GLY A 92 3.93 12.22 -16.44
C GLY A 92 5.41 12.28 -16.85
N THR A 93 5.89 13.51 -17.05
CA THR A 93 7.22 13.80 -17.61
C THR A 93 8.39 13.30 -16.76
N ASP A 94 8.17 13.03 -15.47
CA ASP A 94 9.18 12.44 -14.57
C ASP A 94 9.61 11.04 -15.05
N ALA A 95 8.76 10.33 -15.79
CA ALA A 95 9.03 8.98 -16.32
C ALA A 95 9.70 8.97 -17.70
N SER A 96 10.15 10.12 -18.22
CA SER A 96 10.73 10.22 -19.58
C SER A 96 12.06 9.48 -19.78
N GLU A 97 12.71 9.07 -18.69
CA GLU A 97 13.92 8.22 -18.72
C GLU A 97 13.65 6.84 -18.09
N GLY A 98 12.37 6.47 -17.95
CA GLY A 98 11.94 5.20 -17.39
C GLY A 98 11.73 5.21 -15.89
N ILE A 99 11.42 4.03 -15.37
CA ILE A 99 11.09 3.81 -13.96
C ILE A 99 11.80 2.58 -13.41
N SER A 100 11.88 2.49 -12.09
CA SER A 100 12.37 1.31 -11.40
C SER A 100 11.40 0.97 -10.27
N PHE A 101 10.97 -0.28 -10.19
CA PHE A 101 10.24 -0.78 -9.02
C PHE A 101 11.24 -1.07 -7.92
N LEU A 102 10.92 -0.69 -6.69
CA LEU A 102 11.76 -0.96 -5.53
C LEU A 102 11.08 -1.96 -4.59
N ASP A 103 11.87 -2.83 -3.97
CA ASP A 103 11.42 -3.65 -2.86
C ASP A 103 10.99 -2.76 -1.69
N MET A 104 9.86 -3.07 -1.09
CA MET A 104 9.27 -2.22 -0.06
C MET A 104 10.10 -2.18 1.22
N ASP A 105 10.81 -3.27 1.52
CA ASP A 105 11.55 -3.47 2.76
C ASP A 105 13.03 -3.10 2.60
N THR A 106 13.64 -3.40 1.44
CA THR A 106 15.09 -3.17 1.23
C THR A 106 15.42 -1.94 0.36
N ASP A 107 14.43 -1.36 -0.32
CA ASP A 107 14.61 -0.32 -1.34
C ASP A 107 15.48 -0.74 -2.54
N ASP A 108 15.83 -2.02 -2.65
CA ASP A 108 16.56 -2.56 -3.79
C ASP A 108 15.70 -2.58 -5.05
N GLU A 109 16.33 -2.37 -6.19
CA GLU A 109 15.66 -2.45 -7.48
C GLU A 109 15.16 -3.87 -7.78
N ILE A 110 13.88 -3.98 -8.13
CA ILE A 110 13.25 -5.21 -8.56
C ILE A 110 13.51 -5.39 -10.05
N VAL A 111 14.48 -6.26 -10.37
CA VAL A 111 14.79 -6.66 -11.75
C VAL A 111 14.06 -7.94 -12.19
N ASP A 112 13.60 -8.77 -11.25
CA ASP A 112 12.84 -9.98 -11.53
C ASP A 112 11.33 -9.70 -11.44
N ILE A 113 10.67 -9.75 -12.60
CA ILE A 113 9.23 -9.55 -12.76
C ILE A 113 8.37 -10.43 -11.84
N THR A 114 8.85 -11.62 -11.44
CA THR A 114 8.09 -12.50 -10.54
C THR A 114 7.94 -11.91 -9.14
N LYS A 115 8.89 -11.07 -8.70
CA LYS A 115 8.83 -10.39 -7.39
C LYS A 115 7.69 -9.36 -7.34
N LEU A 116 7.26 -8.80 -8.48
CA LEU A 116 6.12 -7.87 -8.55
C LEU A 116 4.77 -8.52 -8.23
N THR A 117 4.71 -9.86 -8.21
CA THR A 117 3.50 -10.60 -7.86
C THR A 117 3.27 -10.70 -6.35
N LYS A 118 4.26 -10.30 -5.53
CA LYS A 118 4.14 -10.27 -4.07
C LYS A 118 3.18 -9.16 -3.65
N LYS A 119 2.34 -9.48 -2.67
CA LYS A 119 1.41 -8.53 -2.05
C LYS A 119 2.17 -7.71 -1.01
N ALA A 120 1.85 -6.42 -0.94
CA ALA A 120 2.35 -5.58 0.14
C ALA A 120 1.82 -6.05 1.50
N SER A 121 2.57 -5.75 2.56
CA SER A 121 2.15 -6.03 3.92
C SER A 121 0.82 -5.33 4.25
N SER A 122 -0.02 -5.96 5.07
CA SER A 122 -1.27 -5.33 5.55
C SER A 122 -1.04 -4.09 6.42
N TYR A 123 0.20 -3.85 6.84
CA TYR A 123 0.63 -2.65 7.57
C TYR A 123 1.08 -1.51 6.65
N CYS A 124 1.02 -1.70 5.32
CA CYS A 124 1.37 -0.70 4.32
C CYS A 124 0.12 -0.20 3.59
N LYS A 125 0.09 1.09 3.25
CA LYS A 125 -0.93 1.70 2.39
C LYS A 125 -0.51 1.70 0.93
N ALA A 126 0.78 1.82 0.69
CA ALA A 126 1.36 1.62 -0.62
C ALA A 126 1.45 0.12 -0.97
N ASP A 127 1.15 -0.18 -2.23
CA ASP A 127 1.19 -1.50 -2.83
C ASP A 127 2.52 -1.77 -3.56
N CYS A 128 3.27 -0.71 -3.87
CA CYS A 128 4.64 -0.73 -4.38
C CYS A 128 5.35 0.62 -4.21
N LYS A 129 6.68 0.62 -4.42
CA LYS A 129 7.51 1.81 -4.60
C LYS A 129 7.95 1.90 -6.06
N ILE A 130 7.82 3.08 -6.67
CA ILE A 130 8.28 3.37 -8.02
C ILE A 130 9.24 4.56 -7.97
N LYS A 131 10.47 4.36 -8.41
CA LYS A 131 11.47 5.40 -8.60
C LYS A 131 11.42 5.90 -10.04
N MET A 132 11.27 7.20 -10.22
CA MET A 132 11.41 7.85 -11.52
C MET A 132 12.91 8.02 -11.81
N ARG A 133 13.44 7.43 -12.89
CA ARG A 133 14.89 7.43 -13.13
C ARG A 133 15.46 8.83 -13.35
N LYS A 134 14.73 9.66 -14.12
CA LYS A 134 15.11 11.04 -14.44
C LYS A 134 15.32 11.92 -13.21
N THR A 135 14.38 11.88 -12.27
CA THR A 135 14.36 12.81 -11.12
C THR A 135 14.90 12.16 -9.84
N GLY A 136 15.06 10.84 -9.82
CA GLY A 136 15.38 10.06 -8.63
C GLY A 136 14.24 9.98 -7.61
N LYS A 137 13.09 10.63 -7.86
CA LYS A 137 11.97 10.69 -6.93
C LYS A 137 11.29 9.33 -6.78
N ILE A 138 10.98 8.97 -5.55
CA ILE A 138 10.29 7.71 -5.20
C ILE A 138 8.84 8.01 -4.83
N TYR A 139 7.93 7.34 -5.50
CA TYR A 139 6.51 7.31 -5.18
C TYR A 139 6.15 6.00 -4.49
N CYS A 140 5.62 6.09 -3.28
CA CYS A 140 4.95 5.00 -2.57
C CYS A 140 3.50 4.97 -3.05
N VAL A 141 3.20 4.06 -3.97
CA VAL A 141 1.97 4.06 -4.76
C VAL A 141 0.94 3.14 -4.14
N SER A 142 -0.28 3.63 -3.91
CA SER A 142 -1.44 2.75 -3.73
C SER A 142 -2.16 2.53 -5.06
N ILE A 143 -2.45 1.28 -5.39
CA ILE A 143 -3.11 0.88 -6.63
C ILE A 143 -4.58 0.59 -6.34
N LYS A 144 -5.47 1.29 -7.04
CA LYS A 144 -6.91 1.08 -7.00
C LYS A 144 -7.34 0.41 -8.31
N THR A 145 -8.23 -0.55 -8.18
CA THR A 145 -8.83 -1.25 -9.32
C THR A 145 -10.32 -0.90 -9.39
N ASN A 146 -10.98 -1.31 -10.48
CA ASN A 146 -12.42 -1.10 -10.62
C ASN A 146 -13.29 -1.93 -9.66
N GLU A 147 -12.67 -2.71 -8.76
CA GLU A 147 -13.35 -3.44 -7.69
C GLU A 147 -13.56 -2.50 -6.51
N LYS A 148 -14.75 -1.86 -6.44
CA LYS A 148 -15.27 -0.97 -5.38
C LYS A 148 -14.38 -0.89 -4.12
N PRO A 149 -13.27 -0.15 -4.16
CA PRO A 149 -12.23 -0.31 -3.15
C PRO A 149 -12.71 0.28 -1.84
N ALA A 150 -12.48 -0.46 -0.75
CA ALA A 150 -12.65 0.07 0.59
C ALA A 150 -11.53 1.07 0.86
N LEU A 151 -11.90 2.28 1.24
CA LEU A 151 -10.95 3.28 1.75
C LEU A 151 -10.70 3.04 3.24
N LEU A 152 -11.80 2.86 3.98
CA LEU A 152 -11.83 2.50 5.39
C LEU A 152 -12.51 1.14 5.50
N ASN A 153 -11.76 0.13 5.93
CA ASN A 153 -12.26 -1.24 5.97
C ASN A 153 -12.59 -1.67 7.39
N HIS A 154 -13.88 -1.74 7.71
CA HIS A 154 -14.39 -2.43 8.91
C HIS A 154 -13.70 -2.01 10.21
N THR A 155 -13.59 -0.71 10.45
CA THR A 155 -12.93 -0.19 11.65
C THR A 155 -13.98 0.09 12.73
N PRO A 156 -13.92 -0.57 13.89
CA PRO A 156 -14.83 -0.29 15.00
C PRO A 156 -14.45 1.01 15.70
N ARG A 157 -15.38 1.57 16.49
CA ARG A 157 -15.13 2.76 17.33
C ARG A 157 -13.94 2.57 18.27
N SER A 158 -13.77 1.35 18.79
CA SER A 158 -12.65 0.93 19.64
C SER A 158 -11.31 0.74 18.92
N GLY A 159 -11.23 1.03 17.62
CA GLY A 159 -9.97 1.00 16.87
C GLY A 159 -8.94 1.95 17.50
N LYS A 160 -7.68 1.51 17.57
CA LYS A 160 -6.59 2.23 18.25
C LYS A 160 -6.47 3.70 17.82
N VAL A 161 -6.74 3.98 16.56
CA VAL A 161 -6.67 5.36 16.02
C VAL A 161 -7.70 6.31 16.61
N PHE A 162 -8.82 5.80 17.14
CA PHE A 162 -9.90 6.60 17.71
C PHE A 162 -9.84 6.68 19.24
N GLN A 163 -9.01 5.86 19.88
CA GLN A 163 -8.84 5.86 21.33
C GLN A 163 -7.91 7.01 21.76
N GLU A 164 -7.89 7.33 23.05
CA GLU A 164 -7.02 8.36 23.61
C GLU A 164 -5.56 8.18 23.17
N GLY A 165 -4.92 9.25 22.69
CA GLY A 165 -3.58 9.23 22.10
C GLY A 165 -3.50 8.67 20.67
N GLY A 166 -4.62 8.25 20.09
CA GLY A 166 -4.72 7.84 18.69
C GLY A 166 -4.80 9.03 17.72
N THR A 167 -4.25 8.86 16.52
CA THR A 167 -4.14 9.92 15.49
C THR A 167 -5.48 10.56 15.10
N LEU A 168 -6.60 9.85 15.25
CA LEU A 168 -7.94 10.31 14.90
C LEU A 168 -8.85 10.45 16.13
N HIS A 169 -8.30 10.48 17.34
CA HIS A 169 -9.08 10.59 18.58
C HIS A 169 -9.96 11.84 18.57
N ASP A 170 -9.40 12.99 18.20
CA ASP A 170 -10.11 14.27 18.19
C ASP A 170 -11.29 14.30 17.21
N TYR A 171 -11.39 13.33 16.28
CA TYR A 171 -12.46 13.23 15.28
C TYR A 171 -13.61 12.32 15.71
N ILE A 172 -13.53 11.70 16.90
CA ILE A 172 -14.47 10.65 17.29
C ILE A 172 -15.90 11.16 17.45
N GLU A 173 -16.08 12.35 18.03
CA GLU A 173 -17.40 12.96 18.23
C GLU A 173 -18.09 13.28 16.89
N ASP A 174 -17.32 13.65 15.87
CA ASP A 174 -17.82 13.90 14.53
C ASP A 174 -18.25 12.61 13.83
N LEU A 175 -17.49 11.53 14.02
CA LEU A 175 -17.85 10.21 13.53
C LEU A 175 -19.07 9.65 14.28
N ASP A 176 -19.24 9.97 15.55
CA ASP A 176 -20.43 9.60 16.34
C ASP A 176 -21.70 10.22 15.76
N LYS A 177 -21.66 11.49 15.32
CA LYS A 177 -22.80 12.14 14.63
C LYS A 177 -23.17 11.43 13.31
N ILE A 178 -22.17 11.03 12.53
CA ILE A 178 -22.39 10.28 11.28
C ILE A 178 -22.98 8.89 11.58
N ALA A 179 -22.50 8.24 12.65
CA ALA A 179 -22.99 6.94 13.08
C ALA A 179 -24.45 7.00 13.55
N GLU A 180 -24.79 7.98 14.38
CA GLU A 180 -26.15 8.23 14.87
C GLU A 180 -27.13 8.39 13.70
N GLU A 181 -26.83 9.29 12.76
CA GLU A 181 -27.70 9.50 11.60
C GLU A 181 -27.82 8.26 10.71
N TYR A 182 -26.73 7.51 10.53
CA TYR A 182 -26.76 6.24 9.80
C TYR A 182 -27.68 5.23 10.47
N ILE A 183 -27.59 5.09 11.80
CA ILE A 183 -28.37 4.15 12.59
C ILE A 183 -29.86 4.50 12.51
N ASP A 184 -30.21 5.78 12.66
CA ASP A 184 -31.59 6.26 12.53
C ASP A 184 -32.16 5.93 11.14
N LYS A 185 -31.38 6.18 10.09
CA LYS A 185 -31.78 5.83 8.72
C LYS A 185 -31.93 4.33 8.51
N ARG A 186 -31.07 3.51 9.13
CA ARG A 186 -31.21 2.05 9.10
C ARG A 186 -32.48 1.58 9.81
N ASN A 187 -32.79 2.15 10.96
CA ASN A 187 -34.02 1.85 11.70
C ASN A 187 -35.27 2.26 10.90
N ALA A 188 -35.17 3.32 10.09
CA ALA A 188 -36.20 3.75 9.14
C ALA A 188 -36.26 2.93 7.83
N GLY A 189 -35.46 1.86 7.69
CA GLY A 189 -35.52 0.94 6.55
C GLY A 189 -34.62 1.27 5.34
N LYS A 190 -33.71 2.25 5.43
CA LYS A 190 -32.76 2.59 4.34
C LYS A 190 -31.76 1.47 4.06
N SER A 191 -31.16 1.42 2.87
CA SER A 191 -30.18 0.38 2.52
C SER A 191 -28.93 0.41 3.41
N GLN A 192 -28.23 -0.73 3.49
CA GLN A 192 -27.00 -0.84 4.28
C GLN A 192 -25.86 0.03 3.72
N ASP A 193 -25.71 0.09 2.40
CA ASP A 193 -24.80 1.04 1.76
C ASP A 193 -25.60 2.30 1.45
N MET A 194 -25.22 3.41 2.09
CA MET A 194 -25.81 4.72 1.84
C MET A 194 -24.77 5.61 1.16
N ASN A 195 -25.16 6.31 0.10
CA ASN A 195 -24.29 7.30 -0.52
C ASN A 195 -24.07 8.48 0.43
N ILE A 196 -22.90 9.12 0.33
CA ILE A 196 -22.54 10.23 1.20
C ILE A 196 -23.53 11.40 1.13
N ASP A 197 -24.14 11.64 -0.03
CA ASP A 197 -25.11 12.72 -0.25
C ASP A 197 -26.45 12.43 0.44
N GLU A 198 -26.66 11.20 0.90
CA GLU A 198 -27.84 10.85 1.69
C GLU A 198 -27.72 11.34 3.14
N PHE A 199 -26.56 11.83 3.61
CA PHE A 199 -26.37 12.29 4.99
C PHE A 199 -26.55 13.80 5.12
N GLU A 200 -27.46 14.21 6.01
CA GLU A 200 -27.76 15.60 6.32
C GLU A 200 -26.66 16.24 7.16
N CYS A 201 -26.09 15.52 8.13
CA CYS A 201 -24.98 16.02 8.95
C CYS A 201 -23.76 16.37 8.07
N LEU A 202 -23.53 15.66 6.97
CA LEU A 202 -22.43 15.92 6.04
C LEU A 202 -22.68 17.12 5.10
N LYS A 203 -23.82 17.80 5.21
CA LYS A 203 -24.02 19.13 4.61
C LYS A 203 -23.40 20.24 5.44
N ASP A 204 -23.17 20.01 6.75
CA ASP A 204 -22.37 20.91 7.57
C ASP A 204 -20.93 20.92 7.06
N LYS A 205 -20.40 22.13 6.80
CA LYS A 205 -19.09 22.29 6.17
C LYS A 205 -17.97 21.79 7.07
N LEU A 206 -18.05 22.06 8.38
CA LEU A 206 -16.99 21.70 9.31
C LEU A 206 -16.92 20.18 9.50
N LEU A 207 -18.07 19.54 9.72
CA LEU A 207 -18.16 18.08 9.85
C LEU A 207 -17.70 17.37 8.57
N LYS A 208 -18.10 17.89 7.40
CA LYS A 208 -17.62 17.38 6.12
C LYS A 208 -16.10 17.47 5.98
N GLU A 209 -15.51 18.61 6.29
CA GLU A 209 -14.05 18.79 6.20
C GLU A 209 -13.31 17.84 7.15
N ARG A 210 -13.82 17.67 8.37
CA ARG A 210 -13.25 16.75 9.36
C ARG A 210 -13.38 15.29 8.95
N PHE A 211 -14.52 14.90 8.35
CA PHE A 211 -14.67 13.56 7.78
C PHE A 211 -13.73 13.35 6.58
N MET A 212 -13.48 14.36 5.76
CA MET A 212 -12.50 14.29 4.67
C MET A 212 -11.08 14.06 5.19
N ASP A 213 -10.69 14.66 6.31
CA ASP A 213 -9.38 14.41 6.93
C ASP A 213 -9.26 12.97 7.44
N VAL A 214 -10.33 12.42 8.03
CA VAL A 214 -10.40 10.98 8.39
C VAL A 214 -10.22 10.11 7.14
N LEU A 215 -10.91 10.42 6.04
CA LEU A 215 -10.76 9.70 4.78
C LEU A 215 -9.32 9.80 4.23
N ALA A 216 -8.70 10.98 4.29
CA ALA A 216 -7.32 11.17 3.86
C ALA A 216 -6.36 10.27 4.64
N TYR A 217 -6.50 10.22 5.97
CA TYR A 217 -5.70 9.32 6.81
C TYR A 217 -5.87 7.86 6.38
N PHE A 218 -7.11 7.40 6.21
CA PHE A 218 -7.38 6.01 5.79
C PHE A 218 -7.03 5.72 4.33
N VAL A 219 -6.80 6.71 3.47
CA VAL A 219 -6.32 6.47 2.11
C VAL A 219 -4.79 6.41 2.08
N PHE A 220 -4.12 7.33 2.77
CA PHE A 220 -2.69 7.58 2.59
C PHE A 220 -1.83 7.14 3.78
N ASP A 221 -2.28 7.39 5.01
CA ASP A 221 -1.37 7.48 6.15
C ASP A 221 -1.47 6.29 7.11
N GLY A 222 -2.63 5.63 7.20
CA GLY A 222 -2.79 4.54 8.15
C GLY A 222 -4.04 3.67 8.02
N THR A 223 -4.24 2.87 9.06
CA THR A 223 -5.35 1.93 9.22
C THR A 223 -5.95 2.08 10.62
N GLY A 224 -7.02 1.34 10.93
CA GLY A 224 -7.63 1.36 12.26
C GLY A 224 -6.69 0.91 13.39
N SER A 225 -5.61 0.21 13.04
CA SER A 225 -4.58 -0.26 13.97
C SER A 225 -3.44 0.74 14.22
N GLY A 226 -3.41 1.86 13.47
CA GLY A 226 -2.38 2.89 13.56
C GLY A 226 -1.76 3.26 12.22
N ASP A 227 -0.69 4.05 12.30
CA ASP A 227 0.08 4.56 11.17
C ASP A 227 0.66 3.43 10.30
N SER A 228 0.67 3.69 9.00
CA SER A 228 1.25 2.81 7.99
C SER A 228 2.77 2.79 8.07
N LYS A 229 3.38 1.61 7.93
CA LYS A 229 4.84 1.48 7.74
C LYS A 229 5.31 2.12 6.44
N CYS A 230 4.47 2.08 5.40
CA CYS A 230 4.72 2.75 4.13
C CYS A 230 3.47 3.53 3.72
N LYS A 231 3.49 4.84 4.00
CA LYS A 231 2.41 5.78 3.65
C LYS A 231 2.36 5.94 2.13
N ALA A 232 1.17 6.04 1.57
CA ALA A 232 1.01 6.30 0.15
C ALA A 232 1.15 7.81 -0.13
N ASN A 233 1.86 8.16 -1.19
CA ASN A 233 1.99 9.53 -1.70
C ASN A 233 1.66 9.63 -3.20
N ALA A 234 1.15 8.55 -3.79
CA ALA A 234 0.60 8.57 -5.13
C ALA A 234 -0.45 7.47 -5.29
N MET A 235 -1.32 7.67 -6.27
CA MET A 235 -2.38 6.75 -6.61
C MET A 235 -2.24 6.28 -8.05
N ILE A 236 -2.37 4.98 -8.26
CA ILE A 236 -2.60 4.42 -9.58
C ILE A 236 -4.04 3.90 -9.64
N THR A 237 -4.77 4.19 -10.71
CA THR A 237 -6.08 3.57 -10.97
C THR A 237 -6.02 2.72 -12.22
N ARG A 238 -6.33 1.42 -12.08
CA ARG A 238 -6.50 0.50 -13.20
C ARG A 238 -7.97 0.26 -13.50
N TYR A 239 -8.40 0.70 -14.68
CA TYR A 239 -9.78 0.56 -15.15
C TYR A 239 -10.02 -0.81 -15.81
N LYS A 240 -11.30 -1.18 -15.97
CA LYS A 240 -11.70 -2.48 -16.59
C LYS A 240 -11.19 -2.64 -18.01
N ASN A 241 -11.11 -1.56 -18.77
CA ASN A 241 -10.59 -1.54 -20.14
C ASN A 241 -9.04 -1.62 -20.20
N GLY A 242 -8.37 -1.79 -19.06
CA GLY A 242 -6.92 -1.85 -18.99
C GLY A 242 -6.24 -0.49 -18.84
N LYS A 243 -6.95 0.63 -19.04
CA LYS A 243 -6.37 1.97 -18.86
C LYS A 243 -5.77 2.11 -17.45
N ILE A 244 -4.58 2.69 -17.38
CA ILE A 244 -3.89 3.04 -16.14
C ILE A 244 -3.79 4.56 -16.07
N THR A 245 -4.11 5.14 -14.91
CA THR A 245 -3.86 6.55 -14.62
C THR A 245 -3.05 6.69 -13.34
N PHE A 246 -2.28 7.76 -13.26
CA PHE A 246 -1.49 8.13 -12.08
C PHE A 246 -1.97 9.47 -11.53
N THR A 247 -1.96 9.60 -10.22
CA THR A 247 -2.27 10.85 -9.52
C THR A 247 -1.23 11.07 -8.44
N LYS A 248 -0.47 12.16 -8.56
CA LYS A 248 0.47 12.60 -7.53
C LYS A 248 -0.30 13.04 -6.29
N CYS A 249 0.17 12.64 -5.12
CA CYS A 249 -0.42 12.91 -3.80
C CYS A 249 0.71 13.18 -2.79
N ASP A 250 1.73 13.92 -3.21
CA ASP A 250 2.99 14.11 -2.47
C ASP A 250 2.88 15.14 -1.37
N ASN A 251 1.88 16.02 -1.46
CA ASN A 251 1.61 17.03 -0.45
C ASN A 251 0.15 16.99 0.00
N ILE A 252 -0.13 17.74 1.08
CA ILE A 252 -1.45 17.76 1.71
C ILE A 252 -2.56 18.25 0.76
N ASN A 253 -2.26 19.22 -0.11
CA ASN A 253 -3.24 19.77 -1.05
C ASN A 253 -3.60 18.75 -2.14
N GLU A 254 -2.63 18.00 -2.64
CA GLU A 254 -2.85 16.94 -3.61
C GLU A 254 -3.63 15.76 -3.00
N LYS A 255 -3.26 15.32 -1.78
CA LYS A 255 -4.03 14.32 -1.03
C LYS A 255 -5.48 14.75 -0.83
N ARG A 256 -5.71 15.99 -0.40
CA ARG A 256 -7.06 16.55 -0.24
C ARG A 256 -7.82 16.59 -1.56
N SER A 257 -7.16 17.02 -2.64
CA SER A 257 -7.76 17.07 -3.98
C SER A 257 -8.16 15.67 -4.46
N TYR A 258 -7.37 14.64 -4.18
CA TYR A 258 -7.73 13.26 -4.46
C TYR A 258 -9.00 12.86 -3.69
N ILE A 259 -9.09 13.13 -2.38
CA ILE A 259 -10.30 12.85 -1.59
C ILE A 259 -11.52 13.58 -2.14
N VAL A 260 -11.40 14.87 -2.49
CA VAL A 260 -12.48 15.64 -3.14
C VAL A 260 -12.96 14.94 -4.41
N SER A 261 -12.05 14.47 -5.26
CA SER A 261 -12.37 13.84 -6.55
C SER A 261 -13.16 12.52 -6.43
N ILE A 262 -13.14 11.90 -5.25
CA ILE A 262 -13.82 10.63 -4.99
C ILE A 262 -15.01 10.78 -4.03
N TYR A 263 -15.14 11.91 -3.32
CA TYR A 263 -16.07 12.11 -2.21
C TYR A 263 -17.53 11.76 -2.54
N ASN A 264 -18.10 12.35 -3.59
CA ASN A 264 -19.51 12.12 -3.95
C ASN A 264 -19.79 10.68 -4.45
N ARG A 265 -18.74 9.89 -4.70
CA ARG A 265 -18.84 8.48 -5.09
C ARG A 265 -18.70 7.54 -3.89
N LEU A 266 -18.63 8.05 -2.67
CA LEU A 266 -18.46 7.23 -1.48
C LEU A 266 -19.80 6.71 -0.98
N ASN A 267 -19.78 5.46 -0.54
CA ASN A 267 -20.83 4.87 0.26
C ASN A 267 -20.30 4.59 1.66
N ILE A 268 -21.11 4.97 2.66
CA ILE A 268 -20.88 4.70 4.08
C ILE A 268 -21.77 3.52 4.49
N SER A 269 -21.21 2.63 5.30
CA SER A 269 -21.95 1.53 5.91
C SER A 269 -21.33 1.13 7.24
N PHE A 270 -22.14 0.60 8.14
CA PHE A 270 -21.67 -0.07 9.35
C PHE A 270 -21.88 -1.58 9.20
N ARG A 271 -20.86 -2.35 9.58
CA ARG A 271 -20.75 -3.78 9.29
C ARG A 271 -20.57 -4.56 10.60
N ASN A 272 -20.90 -5.85 10.54
CA ASN A 272 -20.63 -6.80 11.62
C ASN A 272 -19.19 -7.33 11.58
N LYS A 273 -18.58 -7.37 10.39
CA LYS A 273 -17.15 -7.69 10.24
C LYS A 273 -16.31 -6.58 10.85
N GLY A 274 -15.24 -6.95 11.57
CA GLY A 274 -14.34 -6.02 12.26
C GLY A 274 -14.79 -5.64 13.67
N MET A 275 -15.96 -6.10 14.10
CA MET A 275 -16.48 -5.82 15.44
C MET A 275 -15.56 -6.40 16.53
N PRO A 276 -15.38 -5.69 17.65
CA PRO A 276 -14.63 -6.22 18.78
C PRO A 276 -15.36 -7.43 19.38
N LYS A 277 -14.58 -8.40 19.89
CA LYS A 277 -15.14 -9.60 20.56
C LYS A 277 -15.90 -9.24 21.83
N CYS A 278 -15.43 -8.22 22.54
CA CYS A 278 -16.06 -7.68 23.74
C CYS A 278 -16.51 -6.25 23.44
N ILE A 279 -17.79 -5.96 23.65
CA ILE A 279 -18.37 -4.64 23.44
C ILE A 279 -18.20 -3.85 24.75
N SER A 280 -17.31 -2.87 24.75
CA SER A 280 -17.17 -1.91 25.87
C SER A 280 -18.18 -0.76 25.72
N ASP A 281 -18.32 0.05 26.77
CA ASP A 281 -19.16 1.25 26.74
C ASP A 281 -18.75 2.22 25.62
N ASP A 282 -17.44 2.36 25.38
CA ASP A 282 -16.88 3.17 24.29
C ASP A 282 -17.25 2.66 22.89
N CYS A 283 -17.81 1.47 22.75
CA CYS A 283 -18.26 0.97 21.46
C CYS A 283 -19.72 1.35 21.16
N LYS A 284 -20.51 1.65 22.20
CA LYS A 284 -21.98 1.66 22.12
C LYS A 284 -22.53 2.67 21.11
N ALA A 285 -21.88 3.83 20.96
CA ALA A 285 -22.33 4.89 20.05
C ALA A 285 -22.45 4.43 18.58
N TRP A 286 -21.70 3.40 18.16
CA TRP A 286 -21.76 2.88 16.79
C TRP A 286 -22.55 1.57 16.67
N ILE A 287 -22.98 0.99 17.79
CA ILE A 287 -23.54 -0.36 17.80
C ILE A 287 -25.06 -0.33 17.70
N PHE A 288 -25.57 -1.10 16.75
CA PHE A 288 -27.00 -1.30 16.56
C PHE A 288 -27.27 -2.71 16.04
N ASN A 289 -28.52 -3.16 16.19
CA ASN A 289 -28.96 -4.46 15.68
C ASN A 289 -29.67 -4.29 14.35
N ASP A 290 -29.27 -5.09 13.38
CA ASP A 290 -29.87 -5.12 12.05
C ASP A 290 -30.10 -6.56 11.62
N ASN A 291 -31.36 -6.96 11.49
CA ASN A 291 -31.78 -8.35 11.22
C ASN A 291 -31.16 -9.34 12.23
N ASN A 292 -31.28 -9.05 13.52
CA ASN A 292 -30.73 -9.83 14.64
C ASN A 292 -29.21 -10.03 14.60
N LYS A 293 -28.48 -9.19 13.86
CA LYS A 293 -27.01 -9.20 13.82
C LYS A 293 -26.48 -7.85 14.33
N PRO A 294 -25.59 -7.85 15.34
CA PRO A 294 -24.95 -6.62 15.78
C PRO A 294 -24.01 -6.11 14.69
N LYS A 295 -24.09 -4.80 14.42
CA LYS A 295 -23.21 -4.07 13.51
C LYS A 295 -22.64 -2.86 14.26
N GLY A 296 -21.52 -2.35 13.78
CA GLY A 296 -20.88 -1.18 14.39
C GLY A 296 -19.44 -0.91 13.97
N SER A 297 -18.96 -1.60 12.93
CA SER A 297 -17.67 -1.28 12.30
C SER A 297 -17.87 -0.43 11.07
N LEU A 298 -17.38 0.80 11.10
CA LEU A 298 -17.44 1.74 9.99
C LEU A 298 -16.73 1.15 8.76
N HIS A 299 -17.34 1.32 7.61
CA HIS A 299 -16.82 0.87 6.32
C HIS A 299 -17.20 1.88 5.25
N VAL A 300 -16.18 2.43 4.58
CA VAL A 300 -16.33 3.42 3.51
C VAL A 300 -15.69 2.89 2.25
N ARG A 301 -16.43 2.91 1.14
CA ARG A 301 -15.97 2.41 -0.17
C ARG A 301 -16.40 3.32 -1.31
N VAL A 302 -15.66 3.27 -2.41
CA VAL A 302 -16.05 3.92 -3.66
C VAL A 302 -17.11 3.06 -4.37
N LYS A 303 -18.15 3.72 -4.92
CA LYS A 303 -19.28 3.12 -5.64
C LYS A 303 -18.87 2.48 -6.97
#